data_AF-A0A9Q9F8Y5-F1
#
_entry.id   AF-A0A9Q9F8Y5-F1
#
_cell.length_a   1.000
_cell.length_b   1.000
_cell.length_c   1.000
_cell.angle_alpha   90.00
_cell.angle_beta   90.00
_cell.angle_gamma   90.00
#
_symmetry.space_group_name_H-M   'P 1'
#
loop_
_entity.id
_entity.type
_entity.pdbx_description
1 polymer ?
#
loop_
_entity_poly.entity_id
_entity_poly.type
_entity_poly.pdbx_seq_one_letter_code
_entity_poly.pdbx_strand_id
1 'polypeptide(L)'
;MGNEKNKEMIRCELESYVAEEMKSVSPSTRQMDAIEKMASLPEKNFEDLVSDIVNEMRRRSNVPSISPETPMQWKLSRIHEDGFKSLVLDLLLVMNQRSPEDKRSSENVHGLINNLDKLISSLKEDMMNEEKMAEDICSSRDISDKFMMFIEYSRNVFDRNGEDIKVHEHMMKEVKEYFEAQTIDGPDLTINVDVLLKKCDRLKHSNLPEYKYHRNNIQRLKAMDLGIEVKKRLIRDEVLQIYSIFVTESTNLKGAREKQLECKVNSLVDVLCKIKSDAEEGKEIDAYEYLEDVASSSGDILELVENMELESKAYLDQLKTKIAALEQIHNRSSGEEPLPAMFSTIEAVKRVLTDVPRSQGSS
;
A
#
# COMPACT_ATOMS: atom_id res chain seq x y z
N MET A 1 -40.10 -35.55 7.24
CA MET A 1 -38.66 -35.25 7.38
C MET A 1 -37.73 -36.46 7.38
N GLY A 2 -37.87 -37.48 8.25
CA GLY A 2 -36.97 -38.65 8.24
C GLY A 2 -37.19 -39.64 7.07
N ASN A 3 -38.45 -39.83 6.65
CA ASN A 3 -38.82 -40.81 5.62
C ASN A 3 -38.57 -40.29 4.18
N GLU A 4 -38.73 -38.99 3.94
CA GLU A 4 -38.53 -38.36 2.61
C GLU A 4 -37.07 -38.37 2.17
N LYS A 5 -36.14 -38.03 3.07
CA LYS A 5 -34.69 -38.10 2.77
C LYS A 5 -34.23 -39.51 2.41
N ASN A 6 -34.84 -40.53 3.02
CA ASN A 6 -34.53 -41.92 2.74
C ASN A 6 -35.08 -42.36 1.37
N LYS A 7 -36.31 -41.93 1.01
CA LYS A 7 -36.91 -42.20 -0.30
C LYS A 7 -36.11 -41.54 -1.44
N GLU A 8 -35.65 -40.31 -1.25
CA GLU A 8 -34.84 -39.60 -2.24
C GLU A 8 -33.44 -40.20 -2.43
N MET A 9 -32.78 -40.62 -1.34
CA MET A 9 -31.51 -41.33 -1.41
C MET A 9 -31.64 -42.65 -2.18
N ILE A 10 -32.71 -43.41 -1.93
CA ILE A 10 -33.02 -44.65 -2.65
C ILE A 10 -33.23 -44.37 -4.15
N ARG A 11 -33.96 -43.30 -4.50
CA ARG A 11 -34.17 -42.89 -5.90
C ARG A 11 -32.85 -42.59 -6.61
N CYS A 12 -31.97 -41.81 -5.99
CA CYS A 12 -30.65 -41.49 -6.53
C CYS A 12 -29.76 -42.74 -6.74
N GLU A 13 -29.81 -43.70 -5.80
CA GLU A 13 -29.06 -44.95 -5.95
C GLU A 13 -29.56 -45.78 -7.15
N LEU A 14 -30.88 -45.90 -7.31
CA LEU A 14 -31.51 -46.61 -8.42
C LEU A 14 -31.22 -45.94 -9.77
N GLU A 15 -31.33 -44.60 -9.85
CA GLU A 15 -31.02 -43.82 -11.06
C GLU A 15 -29.56 -43.99 -11.49
N SER A 16 -28.63 -43.98 -10.52
CA SER A 16 -27.20 -44.18 -10.77
C SER A 16 -26.90 -45.56 -11.35
N TYR A 17 -27.62 -46.59 -10.90
CA TYR A 17 -27.42 -47.97 -11.33
C TYR A 17 -27.80 -48.22 -12.80
N VAL A 18 -28.79 -47.47 -13.33
CA VAL A 18 -29.31 -47.62 -14.70
C VAL A 18 -28.90 -46.47 -15.63
N ALA A 19 -28.01 -45.58 -15.17
CA ALA A 19 -27.64 -44.35 -15.88
C ALA A 19 -27.11 -44.59 -17.31
N GLU A 20 -26.41 -45.70 -17.55
CA GLU A 20 -25.89 -46.04 -18.90
C GLU A 20 -26.97 -46.59 -19.85
N GLU A 21 -28.09 -47.07 -19.32
CA GLU A 21 -29.21 -47.68 -20.07
C GLU A 21 -30.35 -46.70 -20.34
N MET A 22 -30.31 -45.49 -19.76
CA MET A 22 -31.29 -44.40 -19.99
C MET A 22 -31.21 -43.75 -21.39
N LYS A 23 -30.81 -44.49 -22.43
CA LYS A 23 -31.00 -44.05 -23.82
C LYS A 23 -32.47 -44.29 -24.18
N SER A 24 -33.18 -43.19 -24.46
CA SER A 24 -34.62 -43.14 -24.72
C SER A 24 -35.13 -44.29 -25.61
N VAL A 25 -35.76 -45.28 -24.99
CA VAL A 25 -36.61 -46.26 -25.68
C VAL A 25 -37.98 -46.17 -25.05
N SER A 26 -39.00 -45.90 -25.88
CA SER A 26 -40.39 -45.90 -25.45
C SER A 26 -40.77 -47.26 -24.85
N PRO A 27 -41.44 -47.31 -23.67
CA PRO A 27 -41.77 -48.57 -23.02
C PRO A 27 -42.65 -49.44 -23.93
N SER A 28 -42.29 -50.72 -24.04
CA SER A 28 -43.09 -51.71 -24.76
C SER A 28 -44.42 -51.98 -24.06
N THR A 29 -45.42 -52.52 -24.79
CA THR A 29 -46.73 -52.88 -24.22
C THR A 29 -46.63 -53.78 -22.99
N ARG A 30 -45.65 -54.70 -22.98
CA ARG A 30 -45.39 -55.59 -21.84
C ARG A 30 -44.84 -54.85 -20.61
N GLN A 31 -44.04 -53.80 -20.81
CA GLN A 31 -43.54 -52.95 -19.73
C GLN A 31 -44.66 -52.09 -19.16
N MET A 32 -45.53 -51.55 -20.02
CA MET A 32 -46.73 -50.81 -19.59
C MET A 32 -47.63 -51.66 -18.67
N ASP A 33 -47.89 -52.92 -19.02
CA ASP A 33 -48.67 -53.84 -18.19
C ASP A 33 -47.99 -54.16 -16.85
N ALA A 34 -46.65 -54.24 -16.82
CA ALA A 34 -45.88 -54.50 -15.61
C ALA A 34 -45.86 -53.28 -14.68
N ILE A 35 -45.71 -52.09 -15.25
CA ILE A 35 -45.79 -50.80 -14.56
C ILE A 35 -47.18 -50.63 -13.95
N GLU A 36 -48.26 -50.93 -14.67
CA GLU A 36 -49.63 -50.83 -14.14
C GLU A 36 -49.90 -51.80 -12.98
N LYS A 37 -49.37 -53.03 -13.07
CA LYS A 37 -49.44 -54.01 -11.98
C LYS A 37 -48.67 -53.56 -10.74
N MET A 38 -47.50 -52.95 -10.94
CA MET A 38 -46.68 -52.45 -9.84
C MET A 38 -47.30 -51.18 -9.25
N ALA A 39 -47.90 -50.33 -10.07
CA ALA A 39 -48.64 -49.13 -9.68
C ALA A 39 -49.93 -49.43 -8.90
N SER A 40 -50.50 -50.64 -9.00
CA SER A 40 -51.69 -51.06 -8.24
C SER A 40 -51.41 -51.78 -6.91
N LEU A 41 -50.13 -51.99 -6.53
CA LEU A 41 -49.76 -52.60 -5.24
C LEU A 41 -50.17 -51.75 -4.01
N PRO A 42 -50.61 -52.34 -2.89
CA PRO A 42 -50.73 -51.61 -1.62
C PRO A 42 -49.38 -50.97 -1.23
N GLU A 43 -49.39 -49.78 -0.61
CA GLU A 43 -48.18 -48.99 -0.32
C GLU A 43 -47.11 -49.79 0.42
N LYS A 44 -47.49 -50.55 1.46
CA LYS A 44 -46.57 -51.42 2.21
C LYS A 44 -45.88 -52.46 1.31
N ASN A 45 -46.63 -53.09 0.41
CA ASN A 45 -46.08 -54.10 -0.49
C ASN A 45 -45.17 -53.48 -1.57
N PHE A 46 -45.43 -52.22 -1.92
CA PHE A 46 -44.57 -51.46 -2.83
C PHE A 46 -43.27 -51.03 -2.14
N GLU A 47 -43.33 -50.56 -0.90
CA GLU A 47 -42.14 -50.24 -0.09
C GLU A 47 -41.28 -51.49 0.16
N ASP A 48 -41.90 -52.65 0.43
CA ASP A 48 -41.20 -53.93 0.55
C ASP A 48 -40.50 -54.32 -0.76
N LEU A 49 -41.16 -54.11 -1.92
CA LEU A 49 -40.58 -54.34 -3.24
C LEU A 49 -39.40 -53.41 -3.54
N VAL A 50 -39.51 -52.12 -3.20
CA VAL A 50 -38.42 -51.13 -3.32
C VAL A 50 -37.22 -51.60 -2.49
N SER A 51 -37.46 -52.01 -1.23
CA SER A 51 -36.42 -52.51 -0.34
C SER A 51 -35.72 -53.76 -0.91
N ASP A 52 -36.48 -54.73 -1.41
CA ASP A 52 -35.93 -55.95 -2.00
C ASP A 52 -35.10 -55.66 -3.26
N ILE A 53 -35.51 -54.70 -4.10
CA ILE A 53 -34.77 -54.30 -5.30
C ILE A 53 -33.48 -53.55 -4.94
N VAL A 54 -33.53 -52.62 -3.97
CA VAL A 54 -32.34 -51.88 -3.51
C VAL A 54 -31.33 -52.83 -2.87
N ASN A 55 -31.78 -53.78 -2.05
CA ASN A 55 -30.90 -54.78 -1.44
C ASN A 55 -30.24 -55.68 -2.49
N GLU A 56 -30.98 -56.12 -3.50
CA GLU A 56 -30.42 -56.90 -4.61
C GLU A 56 -29.44 -56.09 -5.46
N MET A 57 -29.75 -54.83 -5.76
CA MET A 57 -28.85 -53.91 -6.48
C MET A 57 -27.52 -53.72 -5.73
N ARG A 58 -27.59 -53.47 -4.42
CA ARG A 58 -26.40 -53.33 -3.56
C ARG A 58 -25.61 -54.64 -3.49
N ARG A 59 -26.28 -55.80 -3.45
CA ARG A 59 -25.65 -57.13 -3.50
C ARG A 59 -24.86 -57.32 -4.80
N ARG A 60 -25.45 -56.99 -5.95
CA ARG A 60 -24.79 -57.07 -7.27
C ARG A 60 -23.59 -56.12 -7.40
N SER A 61 -23.68 -54.95 -6.78
CA SER A 61 -22.65 -53.89 -6.87
C SER A 61 -21.45 -54.12 -5.95
N ASN A 62 -21.68 -54.57 -4.71
CA ASN A 62 -20.65 -54.54 -3.67
C ASN A 62 -20.21 -55.93 -3.14
N VAL A 63 -21.11 -56.93 -3.05
CA VAL A 63 -20.77 -58.25 -2.45
C VAL A 63 -21.68 -59.36 -3.01
N PRO A 64 -21.27 -60.07 -4.09
CA PRO A 64 -22.09 -61.13 -4.72
C PRO A 64 -22.38 -62.35 -3.81
N SER A 65 -21.63 -62.51 -2.72
CA SER A 65 -21.63 -63.70 -1.86
C SER A 65 -22.65 -63.70 -0.73
N ILE A 66 -23.45 -62.64 -0.56
CA ILE A 66 -24.53 -62.61 0.44
C ILE A 66 -25.71 -63.44 -0.10
N SER A 67 -26.16 -64.44 0.66
CA SER A 67 -27.27 -65.30 0.26
C SER A 67 -28.60 -64.55 0.34
N PRO A 68 -29.50 -64.67 -0.64
CA PRO A 68 -30.83 -64.07 -0.56
C PRO A 68 -31.60 -64.61 0.66
N GLU A 69 -32.16 -63.73 1.47
CA GLU A 69 -32.83 -64.11 2.72
C GLU A 69 -34.35 -64.30 2.54
N THR A 70 -34.95 -63.65 1.53
CA THR A 70 -36.38 -63.75 1.25
C THR A 70 -36.67 -64.50 -0.06
N PRO A 71 -37.85 -65.15 -0.19
CA PRO A 71 -38.26 -65.78 -1.46
C PRO A 71 -38.31 -64.81 -2.64
N MET A 72 -38.53 -63.51 -2.39
CA MET A 72 -38.51 -62.48 -3.42
C MET A 72 -37.09 -62.15 -3.86
N GLN A 73 -36.15 -61.99 -2.92
CA GLN A 73 -34.73 -61.81 -3.24
C GLN A 73 -34.15 -63.02 -4.00
N TRP A 74 -34.60 -64.24 -3.68
CA TRP A 74 -34.28 -65.44 -4.46
C TRP A 74 -34.81 -65.39 -5.90
N LYS A 75 -35.94 -64.72 -6.15
CA LYS A 75 -36.45 -64.51 -7.51
C LYS A 75 -35.65 -63.42 -8.22
N LEU A 76 -35.38 -62.30 -7.55
CA LEU A 76 -34.63 -61.17 -8.11
C LEU A 76 -33.18 -61.54 -8.48
N SER A 77 -32.51 -62.34 -7.65
CA SER A 77 -31.16 -62.86 -7.91
C SER A 77 -31.05 -63.77 -9.14
N ARG A 78 -32.15 -64.35 -9.60
CA ARG A 78 -32.19 -65.20 -10.81
C ARG A 78 -32.42 -64.42 -12.10
N ILE A 79 -32.76 -63.13 -12.00
CA ILE A 79 -32.99 -62.27 -13.17
C ILE A 79 -31.62 -61.86 -13.74
N HIS A 80 -31.43 -61.99 -15.05
CA HIS A 80 -30.23 -61.50 -15.73
C HIS A 80 -30.09 -59.98 -15.55
N GLU A 81 -28.86 -59.46 -15.63
CA GLU A 81 -28.56 -58.04 -15.37
C GLU A 81 -29.46 -57.07 -16.15
N ASP A 82 -29.59 -57.25 -17.45
CA ASP A 82 -30.43 -56.39 -18.30
C ASP A 82 -31.92 -56.46 -17.92
N GLY A 83 -32.39 -57.64 -17.51
CA GLY A 83 -33.76 -57.83 -17.04
C GLY A 83 -33.99 -57.21 -15.66
N PHE A 84 -32.96 -57.18 -14.81
CA PHE A 84 -33.00 -56.56 -13.50
C PHE A 84 -32.96 -55.03 -13.62
N LYS A 85 -32.10 -54.49 -14.48
CA LYS A 85 -32.07 -53.05 -14.79
C LYS A 85 -33.37 -52.56 -15.44
N SER A 86 -33.97 -53.36 -16.31
CA SER A 86 -35.33 -53.08 -16.82
C SER A 86 -36.37 -52.99 -15.70
N LEU A 87 -36.29 -53.88 -14.70
CA LEU A 87 -37.17 -53.83 -13.52
C LEU A 87 -36.91 -52.60 -12.64
N VAL A 88 -35.64 -52.18 -12.50
CA VAL A 88 -35.27 -50.94 -11.79
C VAL A 88 -35.85 -49.71 -12.50
N LEU A 89 -35.81 -49.67 -13.83
CA LEU A 89 -36.42 -48.60 -14.62
C LEU A 89 -37.95 -48.56 -14.45
N ASP A 90 -38.61 -49.72 -14.50
CA ASP A 90 -40.05 -49.83 -14.26
C ASP A 90 -40.42 -49.35 -12.84
N LEU A 91 -39.61 -49.70 -11.83
CA LEU A 91 -39.78 -49.26 -10.45
C LEU A 91 -39.65 -47.73 -10.31
N LEU A 92 -38.62 -47.13 -10.93
CA LEU A 92 -38.40 -45.68 -10.91
C LEU A 92 -39.59 -44.93 -11.52
N LEU A 93 -40.16 -45.44 -12.62
CA LEU A 93 -41.35 -44.86 -13.24
C LEU A 93 -42.57 -44.90 -12.29
N VAL A 94 -42.77 -46.01 -11.57
CA VAL A 94 -43.88 -46.15 -10.63
C VAL A 94 -43.66 -45.30 -9.37
N MET A 95 -42.43 -45.19 -8.87
CA MET A 95 -42.07 -44.29 -7.77
C MET A 95 -42.42 -42.83 -8.13
N ASN A 96 -42.08 -42.40 -9.34
CA ASN A 96 -42.41 -41.06 -9.84
C ASN A 96 -43.92 -40.84 -10.03
N GLN A 97 -44.69 -41.88 -10.38
CA GLN A 97 -46.16 -41.79 -10.52
C GLN A 97 -46.89 -41.73 -9.16
N ARG A 98 -46.42 -42.49 -8.16
CA ARG A 98 -47.07 -42.61 -6.84
C ARG A 98 -46.81 -41.44 -5.91
N SER A 99 -45.73 -40.69 -6.13
CA SER A 99 -45.38 -39.49 -5.35
C SER A 99 -45.49 -38.22 -6.21
N PRO A 100 -46.71 -37.76 -6.54
CA PRO A 100 -46.91 -36.55 -7.35
C PRO A 100 -46.59 -35.24 -6.61
N GLU A 101 -46.26 -35.30 -5.31
CA GLU A 101 -45.91 -34.14 -4.50
C GLU A 101 -44.54 -33.55 -4.83
N ASP A 102 -43.68 -34.28 -5.54
CA ASP A 102 -42.51 -33.73 -6.21
C ASP A 102 -42.86 -33.37 -7.67
N LYS A 103 -43.69 -32.34 -7.82
CA LYS A 103 -43.57 -31.40 -8.95
C LYS A 103 -42.25 -30.61 -8.93
N ARG A 104 -41.22 -31.10 -8.24
CA ARG A 104 -39.83 -30.94 -8.65
C ARG A 104 -39.60 -31.89 -9.82
N SER A 105 -40.22 -31.53 -10.95
CA SER A 105 -39.79 -31.98 -12.27
C SER A 105 -38.28 -32.00 -12.26
N SER A 106 -37.64 -33.17 -12.32
CA SER A 106 -36.23 -33.33 -12.70
C SER A 106 -35.41 -32.08 -12.36
N GLU A 107 -35.31 -31.72 -11.07
CA GLU A 107 -34.99 -30.34 -10.67
C GLU A 107 -33.72 -29.93 -11.42
N ASN A 108 -33.99 -29.02 -12.34
CA ASN A 108 -33.39 -28.84 -13.66
C ASN A 108 -31.91 -29.28 -13.75
N VAL A 109 -31.60 -30.52 -14.15
CA VAL A 109 -30.18 -30.91 -14.43
C VAL A 109 -29.60 -29.94 -15.46
N HIS A 110 -30.38 -29.52 -16.46
CA HIS A 110 -29.99 -28.46 -17.38
C HIS A 110 -29.89 -27.07 -16.73
N GLY A 111 -30.64 -26.79 -15.68
CA GLY A 111 -30.54 -25.56 -14.88
C GLY A 111 -29.31 -25.56 -13.97
N LEU A 112 -28.96 -26.70 -13.38
CA LEU A 112 -27.73 -26.93 -12.64
C LEU A 112 -26.51 -26.86 -13.57
N ILE A 113 -26.58 -27.47 -14.76
CA ILE A 113 -25.57 -27.33 -15.80
C ILE A 113 -25.45 -25.87 -16.23
N ASN A 114 -26.57 -25.17 -16.49
CA ASN A 114 -26.53 -23.74 -16.83
C ASN A 114 -25.96 -22.87 -15.68
N ASN A 115 -26.24 -23.22 -14.43
CA ASN A 115 -25.68 -22.53 -13.27
C ASN A 115 -24.18 -22.83 -13.10
N LEU A 116 -23.75 -24.06 -13.39
CA LEU A 116 -22.34 -24.45 -13.46
C LEU A 116 -21.62 -23.72 -14.59
N ASP A 117 -22.21 -23.62 -15.78
CA ASP A 117 -21.65 -22.89 -16.91
C ASP A 117 -21.52 -21.39 -16.61
N LYS A 118 -22.50 -20.80 -15.92
CA LYS A 118 -22.42 -19.42 -15.41
C LYS A 118 -21.31 -19.25 -14.37
N LEU A 119 -21.18 -20.18 -13.43
CA LEU A 119 -20.11 -20.17 -12.43
C LEU A 119 -18.73 -20.31 -13.08
N ILE A 120 -18.58 -21.23 -14.02
CA ILE A 120 -17.33 -21.42 -14.79
C ILE A 120 -17.00 -20.16 -15.59
N SER A 121 -18.00 -19.52 -16.19
CA SER A 121 -17.80 -18.28 -16.95
C SER A 121 -17.36 -17.14 -16.03
N SER A 122 -18.01 -16.99 -14.87
CA SER A 122 -17.61 -16.02 -13.84
C SER A 122 -16.18 -16.26 -13.36
N LEU A 123 -15.82 -17.50 -13.03
CA LEU A 123 -14.48 -17.84 -12.58
C LEU A 123 -13.40 -17.54 -13.63
N LYS A 124 -13.70 -17.78 -14.91
CA LYS A 124 -12.78 -17.43 -16.00
C LYS A 124 -12.61 -15.92 -16.15
N GLU A 125 -13.71 -15.17 -16.04
CA GLU A 125 -13.67 -13.71 -16.09
C GLU A 125 -12.90 -13.13 -14.91
N ASP A 126 -13.11 -13.65 -13.69
CA ASP A 126 -12.36 -13.25 -12.50
C ASP A 126 -10.87 -13.53 -12.67
N MET A 127 -10.49 -14.73 -13.13
CA MET A 127 -9.09 -15.08 -13.41
C MET A 127 -8.45 -14.14 -14.44
N MET A 128 -9.13 -13.84 -15.55
CA MET A 128 -8.62 -12.91 -16.56
C MET A 128 -8.48 -11.47 -16.01
N ASN A 129 -9.41 -11.06 -15.15
CA ASN A 129 -9.36 -9.74 -14.51
C ASN A 129 -8.22 -9.64 -13.50
N GLU A 130 -7.96 -10.70 -12.72
CA GLU A 130 -6.80 -10.76 -11.82
C GLU A 130 -5.49 -10.72 -12.59
N GLU A 131 -5.35 -11.51 -13.67
CA GLU A 131 -4.17 -11.50 -14.53
C GLU A 131 -3.92 -10.12 -15.13
N LYS A 132 -4.97 -9.49 -15.66
CA LYS A 132 -4.89 -8.13 -16.21
C LYS A 132 -4.50 -7.12 -15.14
N MET A 133 -5.08 -7.19 -13.94
CA MET A 133 -4.74 -6.27 -12.86
C MET A 133 -3.29 -6.47 -12.39
N ALA A 134 -2.81 -7.71 -12.34
CA ALA A 134 -1.42 -8.02 -12.04
C ALA A 134 -0.48 -7.45 -13.12
N GLU A 135 -0.84 -7.55 -14.40
CA GLU A 135 -0.11 -6.91 -15.50
C GLU A 135 -0.12 -5.37 -15.39
N ASP A 136 -1.27 -4.77 -15.10
CA ASP A 136 -1.42 -3.31 -14.94
C ASP A 136 -0.55 -2.81 -13.78
N ILE A 137 -0.56 -3.48 -12.63
CA ILE A 137 0.32 -3.17 -11.49
C ILE A 137 1.79 -3.39 -11.86
N CYS A 138 2.13 -4.47 -12.55
CA CYS A 138 3.53 -4.75 -12.93
C CYS A 138 4.06 -3.74 -13.94
N SER A 139 3.21 -3.30 -14.88
CA SER A 139 3.55 -2.38 -15.97
C SER A 139 3.67 -0.93 -15.54
N SER A 140 3.01 -0.53 -14.45
CA SER A 140 3.20 0.79 -13.85
C SER A 140 4.68 1.03 -13.50
N ARG A 141 5.15 2.26 -13.71
CA ARG A 141 6.54 2.67 -13.43
C ARG A 141 6.70 3.37 -12.09
N ASP A 142 5.59 3.85 -11.54
CA ASP A 142 5.55 4.60 -10.30
C ASP A 142 5.14 3.65 -9.17
N ILE A 143 5.97 3.58 -8.12
CA ILE A 143 5.72 2.66 -7.00
C ILE A 143 4.53 3.10 -6.16
N SER A 144 4.26 4.41 -6.10
CA SER A 144 3.06 4.95 -5.46
C SER A 144 1.84 4.50 -6.23
N ASP A 145 1.85 4.59 -7.56
CA ASP A 145 0.75 4.09 -8.40
C ASP A 145 0.54 2.59 -8.20
N LYS A 146 1.61 1.79 -8.12
CA LYS A 146 1.49 0.34 -7.83
C LYS A 146 0.81 0.06 -6.51
N PHE A 147 1.20 0.79 -5.47
CA PHE A 147 0.66 0.60 -4.13
C PHE A 147 -0.83 1.01 -4.07
N MET A 148 -1.18 2.10 -4.74
CA MET A 148 -2.57 2.58 -4.86
C MET A 148 -3.43 1.59 -5.65
N MET A 149 -2.94 1.10 -6.80
CA MET A 149 -3.62 0.09 -7.61
C MET A 149 -3.84 -1.22 -6.84
N PHE A 150 -2.87 -1.63 -6.01
CA PHE A 150 -3.00 -2.81 -5.16
C PHE A 150 -4.09 -2.64 -4.09
N ILE A 151 -4.12 -1.50 -3.40
CA ILE A 151 -5.14 -1.22 -2.37
C ILE A 151 -6.53 -1.12 -3.00
N GLU A 152 -6.64 -0.54 -4.19
CA GLU A 152 -7.90 -0.43 -4.93
C GLU A 152 -8.38 -1.80 -5.42
N TYR A 153 -7.46 -2.65 -5.89
CA TYR A 153 -7.75 -4.04 -6.22
C TYR A 153 -8.30 -4.81 -5.02
N SER A 154 -7.60 -4.79 -3.87
CA SER A 154 -8.03 -5.54 -2.71
C SER A 154 -9.35 -5.00 -2.13
N ARG A 155 -9.58 -3.69 -2.19
CA ARG A 155 -10.88 -3.07 -1.88
C ARG A 155 -12.00 -3.66 -2.76
N ASN A 156 -11.77 -3.76 -4.06
CA ASN A 156 -12.77 -4.26 -5.00
C ASN A 156 -13.06 -5.75 -4.80
N VAL A 157 -12.07 -6.56 -4.42
CA VAL A 157 -12.28 -7.97 -4.04
C VAL A 157 -13.18 -8.08 -2.82
N PHE A 158 -12.91 -7.28 -1.78
CA PHE A 158 -13.71 -7.28 -0.55
C PHE A 158 -15.15 -6.79 -0.80
N ASP A 159 -15.32 -5.73 -1.60
CA ASP A 159 -16.63 -5.20 -1.97
C ASP A 159 -17.48 -6.23 -2.74
N ARG A 160 -16.87 -6.95 -3.69
CA ARG A 160 -17.54 -8.06 -4.42
C ARG A 160 -17.99 -9.18 -3.50
N ASN A 161 -17.24 -9.47 -2.44
CA ASN A 161 -17.57 -10.49 -1.46
C ASN A 161 -18.55 -10.02 -0.37
N GLY A 162 -18.95 -8.74 -0.39
CA GLY A 162 -19.80 -8.14 0.64
C GLY A 162 -19.09 -7.97 1.99
N GLU A 163 -17.77 -7.87 1.98
CA GLU A 163 -16.92 -7.68 3.17
C GLU A 163 -16.71 -6.19 3.50
N ASP A 164 -16.30 -5.89 4.73
CA ASP A 164 -16.07 -4.50 5.18
C ASP A 164 -14.82 -3.89 4.50
N ILE A 165 -15.01 -2.77 3.79
CA ILE A 165 -13.96 -2.05 3.06
C ILE A 165 -13.29 -0.93 3.87
N LYS A 166 -13.70 -0.67 5.12
CA LYS A 166 -13.17 0.45 5.93
C LYS A 166 -11.65 0.43 6.11
N VAL A 167 -11.06 -0.75 6.25
CA VAL A 167 -9.60 -0.89 6.37
C VAL A 167 -8.90 -0.38 5.10
N HIS A 168 -9.45 -0.69 3.93
CA HIS A 168 -8.94 -0.24 2.65
C HIS A 168 -9.10 1.27 2.47
N GLU A 169 -10.24 1.83 2.88
CA GLU A 169 -10.47 3.28 2.86
C GLU A 169 -9.47 4.01 3.77
N HIS A 170 -9.19 3.45 4.96
CA HIS A 170 -8.19 3.99 5.87
C HIS A 170 -6.77 3.89 5.28
N MET A 171 -6.38 2.72 4.74
CA MET A 171 -5.08 2.55 4.10
C MET A 171 -4.91 3.49 2.90
N MET A 172 -5.94 3.67 2.07
CA MET A 172 -5.91 4.59 0.92
C MET A 172 -5.70 6.03 1.37
N LYS A 173 -6.33 6.43 2.48
CA LYS A 173 -6.16 7.76 3.08
C LYS A 173 -4.73 7.93 3.62
N GLU A 174 -4.26 7.02 4.46
CA GLU A 174 -2.92 7.09 5.06
C GLU A 174 -1.81 7.07 4.00
N VAL A 175 -1.97 6.28 2.94
CA VAL A 175 -1.00 6.21 1.84
C VAL A 175 -0.98 7.51 1.03
N LYS A 176 -2.15 8.10 0.74
CA LYS A 176 -2.21 9.43 0.11
C LYS A 176 -1.54 10.48 0.99
N GLU A 177 -1.88 10.52 2.27
CA GLU A 177 -1.29 11.45 3.23
C GLU A 177 0.22 11.24 3.37
N TYR A 178 0.69 9.99 3.35
CA TYR A 178 2.12 9.65 3.37
C TYR A 178 2.85 10.15 2.12
N PHE A 179 2.32 9.92 0.92
CA PHE A 179 2.92 10.41 -0.31
C PHE A 179 2.83 11.93 -0.46
N GLU A 180 1.79 12.56 0.10
CA GLU A 180 1.68 14.02 0.20
C GLU A 180 2.65 14.60 1.26
N ALA A 181 2.90 13.88 2.35
CA ALA A 181 3.76 14.28 3.47
C ALA A 181 5.26 14.03 3.25
N GLN A 182 5.66 13.11 2.35
CA GLN A 182 7.06 12.89 1.91
C GLN A 182 7.70 14.09 1.17
N THR A 183 7.17 15.29 1.38
CA THR A 183 7.80 16.56 1.00
C THR A 183 9.10 16.82 1.75
N ILE A 184 9.36 16.14 2.88
CA ILE A 184 10.47 16.43 3.80
C ILE A 184 11.16 15.11 4.23
N ASP A 185 12.45 15.02 3.92
CA ASP A 185 13.47 14.07 4.43
C ASP A 185 13.37 12.56 4.14
N GLY A 186 14.06 12.13 3.07
CA GLY A 186 14.48 10.73 2.89
C GLY A 186 15.17 10.43 1.54
N PRO A 187 16.02 9.38 1.44
CA PRO A 187 16.84 9.05 0.25
C PRO A 187 16.04 8.54 -0.96
N ASP A 188 14.72 8.43 -0.85
CA ASP A 188 13.79 7.96 -1.88
C ASP A 188 13.52 8.98 -3.01
N LEU A 189 14.21 10.12 -3.03
CA LEU A 189 14.22 11.06 -4.16
C LEU A 189 14.77 10.46 -5.48
N THR A 190 15.25 9.22 -5.45
CA THR A 190 15.51 8.42 -6.65
C THR A 190 14.24 7.85 -7.32
N ILE A 191 13.10 7.84 -6.62
CA ILE A 191 11.85 7.21 -7.10
C ILE A 191 11.08 8.12 -8.05
N ASN A 192 11.18 9.45 -7.93
CA ASN A 192 10.58 10.38 -8.88
C ASN A 192 11.50 11.56 -9.23
N VAL A 193 12.31 11.36 -10.27
CA VAL A 193 13.26 12.34 -10.78
C VAL A 193 12.58 13.64 -11.26
N ASP A 194 11.33 13.59 -11.74
CA ASP A 194 10.61 14.81 -12.12
C ASP A 194 10.21 15.65 -10.91
N VAL A 195 9.84 15.01 -9.81
CA VAL A 195 9.54 15.69 -8.53
C VAL A 195 10.81 16.33 -7.97
N LEU A 196 11.94 15.60 -7.97
CA LEU A 196 13.24 16.16 -7.57
C LEU A 196 13.58 17.41 -8.39
N LEU A 197 13.51 17.34 -9.72
CA LEU A 197 13.86 18.46 -10.58
C LEU A 197 12.94 19.67 -10.35
N LYS A 198 11.63 19.46 -10.18
CA LYS A 198 10.69 20.54 -9.84
C LYS A 198 11.00 21.20 -8.50
N LYS A 199 11.47 20.43 -7.51
CA LYS A 199 11.92 20.99 -6.22
C LYS A 199 13.20 21.81 -6.41
N CYS A 200 14.19 21.25 -7.10
CA CYS A 200 15.45 21.95 -7.39
C CYS A 200 15.23 23.24 -8.19
N ASP A 201 14.28 23.27 -9.14
CA ASP A 201 13.92 24.45 -9.93
C ASP A 201 13.43 25.63 -9.05
N ARG A 202 12.86 25.34 -7.87
CA ARG A 202 12.37 26.34 -6.91
C ARG A 202 13.45 26.83 -5.94
N LEU A 203 14.62 26.20 -5.89
CA LEU A 203 15.71 26.61 -5.02
C LEU A 203 16.48 27.79 -5.63
N LYS A 204 17.14 28.59 -4.79
CA LYS A 204 17.94 29.75 -5.22
C LYS A 204 19.00 29.42 -6.29
N HIS A 205 19.47 28.17 -6.31
CA HIS A 205 20.56 27.72 -7.17
C HIS A 205 20.09 27.10 -8.50
N SER A 206 18.80 27.15 -8.81
CA SER A 206 18.24 26.64 -10.08
C SER A 206 18.77 27.36 -11.33
N ASN A 207 19.39 28.52 -11.16
CA ASN A 207 19.95 29.29 -12.25
C ASN A 207 21.39 28.90 -12.63
N LEU A 208 22.06 28.08 -11.82
CA LEU A 208 23.46 27.69 -12.05
C LEU A 208 23.64 26.97 -13.40
N PRO A 209 24.70 27.29 -14.18
CA PRO A 209 24.98 26.62 -15.44
C PRO A 209 25.16 25.10 -15.29
N GLU A 210 25.89 24.64 -14.25
CA GLU A 210 26.09 23.21 -14.03
C GLU A 210 24.78 22.50 -13.70
N TYR A 211 23.92 23.13 -12.87
CA TYR A 211 22.60 22.57 -12.56
C TYR A 211 21.75 22.40 -13.83
N LYS A 212 21.68 23.44 -14.67
CA LYS A 212 20.95 23.41 -15.94
C LYS A 212 21.48 22.33 -16.88
N TYR A 213 22.79 22.13 -16.93
CA TYR A 213 23.43 21.08 -17.72
C TYR A 213 22.95 19.69 -17.29
N HIS A 214 23.09 19.33 -16.00
CA HIS A 214 22.70 18.01 -15.50
C HIS A 214 21.19 17.78 -15.56
N ARG A 215 20.39 18.80 -15.27
CA ARG A 215 18.93 18.77 -15.44
C ARG A 215 18.52 18.45 -16.87
N ASN A 216 19.14 19.11 -17.85
CA ASN A 216 18.84 18.89 -19.26
C ASN A 216 19.29 17.50 -19.73
N ASN A 217 20.42 17.00 -19.22
CA ASN A 217 20.87 15.63 -19.48
C ASN A 217 19.86 14.60 -18.98
N ILE A 218 19.31 14.78 -17.78
CA ILE A 218 18.26 13.90 -17.24
C ILE A 218 17.03 13.89 -18.16
N GLN A 219 16.57 15.06 -18.61
CA GLN A 219 15.43 15.14 -19.53
C GLN A 219 15.73 14.44 -20.87
N ARG A 220 16.95 14.60 -21.39
CA ARG A 220 17.39 13.91 -22.61
C ARG A 220 17.44 12.39 -22.44
N LEU A 221 18.00 11.91 -21.33
CA LEU A 221 18.11 10.48 -21.00
C LEU A 221 16.73 9.81 -20.86
N LYS A 222 15.73 10.53 -20.36
CA LYS A 222 14.35 10.04 -20.29
C LYS A 222 13.76 9.77 -21.68
N ALA A 223 14.03 10.66 -22.64
CA ALA A 223 13.52 10.60 -24.01
C ALA A 223 14.31 9.64 -24.92
N MET A 224 15.57 9.32 -24.59
CA MET A 224 16.39 8.40 -25.37
C MET A 224 15.88 6.96 -25.30
N ASP A 225 15.96 6.24 -26.42
CA ASP A 225 15.67 4.81 -26.47
C ASP A 225 16.89 4.00 -25.99
N LEU A 226 16.89 3.65 -24.71
CA LEU A 226 17.97 2.94 -24.03
C LEU A 226 17.35 1.84 -23.15
N GLY A 227 18.08 0.74 -22.98
CA GLY A 227 17.74 -0.30 -22.03
C GLY A 227 17.51 0.25 -20.63
N ILE A 228 16.46 -0.22 -19.96
CA ILE A 228 15.92 0.36 -18.72
C ILE A 228 16.99 0.51 -17.63
N GLU A 229 17.80 -0.53 -17.43
CA GLU A 229 18.83 -0.53 -16.39
C GLU A 229 20.02 0.41 -16.69
N VAL A 230 20.34 0.58 -17.97
CA VAL A 230 21.35 1.56 -18.41
C VAL A 230 20.81 2.97 -18.20
N LYS A 231 19.56 3.21 -18.60
CA LYS A 231 18.89 4.51 -18.45
C LYS A 231 18.78 4.93 -16.97
N LYS A 232 18.36 4.02 -16.09
CA LYS A 232 18.27 4.27 -14.64
C LYS A 232 19.63 4.65 -14.05
N ARG A 233 20.69 3.92 -14.40
CA ARG A 233 22.04 4.19 -13.91
C ARG A 233 22.52 5.59 -14.31
N LEU A 234 22.40 5.93 -15.59
CA LEU A 234 22.84 7.23 -16.10
C LEU A 234 22.05 8.38 -15.47
N ILE A 235 20.73 8.23 -15.31
CA ILE A 235 19.90 9.25 -14.64
C ILE A 235 20.31 9.41 -13.17
N ARG A 236 20.58 8.31 -12.46
CA ARG A 236 21.06 8.37 -11.07
C ARG A 236 22.40 9.10 -10.96
N ASP A 237 23.32 8.85 -11.89
CA ASP A 237 24.63 9.51 -11.88
C ASP A 237 24.48 11.02 -12.07
N GLU A 238 23.59 11.47 -12.97
CA GLU A 238 23.26 12.89 -13.14
C GLU A 238 22.57 13.50 -11.90
N VAL A 239 21.68 12.75 -11.25
CA VAL A 239 21.05 13.18 -9.99
C VAL A 239 22.08 13.38 -8.88
N LEU A 240 23.09 12.50 -8.77
CA LEU A 240 24.18 12.66 -7.81
C LEU A 240 24.99 13.93 -8.07
N GLN A 241 25.22 14.30 -9.34
CA GLN A 241 25.88 15.56 -9.67
C GLN A 241 25.06 16.78 -9.23
N ILE A 242 23.74 16.74 -9.44
CA ILE A 242 22.83 17.78 -8.95
C ILE A 242 22.94 17.91 -7.42
N TYR A 243 22.91 16.80 -6.68
CA TYR A 243 23.10 16.83 -5.23
C TYR A 243 24.44 17.45 -4.83
N SER A 244 25.54 17.06 -5.51
CA SER A 244 26.86 17.61 -5.23
C SER A 244 26.87 19.13 -5.37
N ILE A 245 26.24 19.69 -6.41
CA ILE A 245 26.15 21.14 -6.61
C ILE A 245 25.49 21.82 -5.42
N PHE A 246 24.35 21.31 -4.97
CA PHE A 246 23.64 21.90 -3.83
C PHE A 246 24.42 21.77 -2.51
N VAL A 247 25.13 20.66 -2.29
CA VAL A 247 25.98 20.46 -1.12
C VAL A 247 27.17 21.41 -1.15
N THR A 248 27.86 21.54 -2.29
CA THR A 248 29.01 22.44 -2.48
C THR A 248 28.61 23.90 -2.31
N GLU A 249 27.48 24.32 -2.87
CA GLU A 249 26.98 25.69 -2.69
C GLU A 249 26.58 25.98 -1.24
N SER A 250 25.94 25.02 -0.56
CA SER A 250 25.62 25.15 0.87
C SER A 250 26.89 25.28 1.72
N THR A 251 27.94 24.50 1.42
CA THR A 251 29.24 24.59 2.12
C THR A 251 29.99 25.87 1.79
N ASN A 252 29.98 26.35 0.55
CA ASN A 252 30.57 27.62 0.15
C ASN A 252 29.87 28.80 0.85
N LEU A 253 28.54 28.79 0.93
CA LEU A 253 27.76 29.79 1.66
C LEU A 253 28.07 29.76 3.16
N LYS A 254 28.21 28.58 3.76
CA LYS A 254 28.62 28.44 5.15
C LYS A 254 30.01 29.04 5.38
N GLY A 255 30.99 28.70 4.54
CA GLY A 255 32.34 29.26 4.63
C GLY A 255 32.40 30.77 4.39
N ALA A 256 31.58 31.31 3.49
CA ALA A 256 31.47 32.75 3.28
C ALA A 256 30.88 33.48 4.51
N ARG A 257 29.86 32.90 5.15
CA ARG A 257 29.26 33.41 6.39
C ARG A 257 30.25 33.36 7.56
N GLU A 258 31.00 32.28 7.70
CA GLU A 258 32.04 32.14 8.73
C GLU A 258 33.14 33.21 8.57
N LYS A 259 33.61 33.46 7.33
CA LYS A 259 34.56 34.55 7.06
C LYS A 259 33.98 35.93 7.36
N GLN A 260 32.72 36.17 7.02
CA GLN A 260 32.04 37.43 7.33
C GLN A 260 31.92 37.64 8.85
N LEU A 261 31.57 36.58 9.58
CA LEU A 261 31.52 36.59 11.04
C LEU A 261 32.90 36.89 11.65
N GLU A 262 33.96 36.24 11.15
CA GLU A 262 35.34 36.49 11.57
C GLU A 262 35.76 37.94 11.36
N CYS A 263 35.44 38.53 10.19
CA CYS A 263 35.70 39.94 9.93
C CYS A 263 35.03 40.87 10.96
N LYS A 264 33.77 40.60 11.31
CA LYS A 264 33.03 41.43 12.27
C LYS A 264 33.53 41.28 13.70
N VAL A 265 33.94 40.07 14.09
CA VAL A 265 34.61 39.82 15.37
C VAL A 265 35.94 40.57 15.43
N ASN A 266 36.73 40.56 14.36
CA ASN A 266 37.99 41.32 14.31
C ASN A 266 37.75 42.83 14.43
N SER A 267 36.67 43.37 13.86
CA SER A 267 36.29 44.79 14.09
C SER A 267 36.06 45.11 15.56
N LEU A 268 35.39 44.22 16.32
CA LEU A 268 35.24 44.39 17.77
C LEU A 268 36.58 44.29 18.52
N VAL A 269 37.46 43.38 18.11
CA VAL A 269 38.80 43.25 18.68
C VAL A 269 39.62 44.51 18.42
N ASP A 270 39.54 45.10 17.23
CA ASP A 270 40.25 46.33 16.89
C ASP A 270 39.78 47.50 17.77
N VAL A 271 38.48 47.62 18.03
CA VAL A 271 37.93 48.62 18.97
C VAL A 271 38.49 48.41 20.38
N LEU A 272 38.48 47.17 20.89
CA LEU A 272 39.06 46.85 22.20
C LEU A 272 40.56 47.17 22.28
N CYS A 273 41.31 46.89 21.22
CA CYS A 273 42.74 47.21 21.12
C CYS A 273 42.97 48.72 21.15
N LYS A 274 42.16 49.52 20.45
CA LYS A 274 42.25 50.99 20.49
C LYS A 274 41.98 51.53 21.89
N ILE A 275 40.89 51.09 22.53
CA ILE A 275 40.55 51.48 23.92
C ILE A 275 41.71 51.14 24.87
N LYS A 276 42.30 49.95 24.72
CA LYS A 276 43.46 49.52 25.51
C LYS A 276 44.67 50.43 25.28
N SER A 277 45.02 50.72 24.02
CA SER A 277 46.16 51.58 23.69
C SER A 277 45.99 53.00 24.23
N ASP A 278 44.80 53.59 24.11
CA ASP A 278 44.53 54.93 24.65
C ASP A 278 44.64 54.95 26.18
N ALA A 279 44.17 53.90 26.85
CA ALA A 279 44.31 53.73 28.30
C ALA A 279 45.79 53.61 28.74
N GLU A 280 46.59 52.82 28.01
CA GLU A 280 48.02 52.62 28.29
C GLU A 280 48.85 53.89 28.02
N GLU A 281 48.45 54.71 27.05
CA GLU A 281 49.04 56.01 26.74
C GLU A 281 48.58 57.13 27.69
N GLY A 282 47.65 56.85 28.61
CA GLY A 282 47.11 57.81 29.57
C GLY A 282 46.20 58.88 28.94
N LYS A 283 45.65 58.61 27.75
CA LYS A 283 44.67 59.49 27.11
C LYS A 283 43.31 59.35 27.79
N GLU A 284 42.51 60.41 27.71
CA GLU A 284 41.09 60.33 28.05
C GLU A 284 40.36 59.48 27.02
N ILE A 285 39.60 58.48 27.48
CA ILE A 285 38.85 57.57 26.61
C ILE A 285 37.48 58.20 26.34
N ASP A 286 37.26 58.73 25.15
CA ASP A 286 35.91 59.11 24.71
C ASP A 286 35.16 57.85 24.26
N ALA A 287 34.43 57.25 25.20
CA ALA A 287 33.68 56.03 24.95
C ALA A 287 32.56 56.20 23.91
N TYR A 288 32.13 57.43 23.59
CA TYR A 288 31.13 57.66 22.54
C TYR A 288 31.69 57.48 21.13
N GLU A 289 32.99 57.71 20.91
CA GLU A 289 33.64 57.51 19.60
C GLU A 289 33.62 56.04 19.17
N TYR A 290 33.66 55.12 20.14
CA TYR A 290 33.72 53.68 19.90
C TYR A 290 32.34 53.01 19.87
N LEU A 291 31.30 53.72 20.31
CA LEU A 291 30.02 53.13 20.61
C LEU A 291 29.24 52.73 19.36
N GLU A 292 29.34 53.53 18.29
CA GLU A 292 28.75 53.22 16.98
C GLU A 292 29.38 51.96 16.37
N ASP A 293 30.71 51.85 16.42
CA ASP A 293 31.45 50.69 15.91
C ASP A 293 31.07 49.38 16.64
N VAL A 294 30.91 49.45 17.98
CA VAL A 294 30.50 48.30 18.79
C VAL A 294 29.04 47.92 18.53
N ALA A 295 28.14 48.90 18.43
CA ALA A 295 26.73 48.65 18.15
C ALA A 295 26.54 48.05 16.74
N SER A 296 27.17 48.64 15.72
CA SER A 296 27.11 48.17 14.33
C SER A 296 27.72 46.78 14.18
N SER A 297 28.93 46.54 14.70
CA SER A 297 29.57 45.23 14.58
C SER A 297 28.82 44.14 15.35
N SER A 298 28.25 44.47 16.51
CA SER A 298 27.42 43.53 17.28
C SER A 298 26.07 43.24 16.60
N GLY A 299 25.47 44.24 15.95
CA GLY A 299 24.26 44.10 15.13
C GLY A 299 24.48 43.19 13.93
N ASP A 300 25.58 43.40 13.20
CA ASP A 300 25.95 42.54 12.06
C ASP A 300 26.20 41.09 12.50
N ILE A 301 26.85 40.89 13.66
CA ILE A 301 27.05 39.55 14.24
C ILE A 301 25.73 38.91 14.62
N LEU A 302 24.81 39.68 15.24
CA LEU A 302 23.49 39.20 15.58
C LEU A 302 22.73 38.71 14.33
N GLU A 303 22.69 39.51 13.26
CA GLU A 303 22.02 39.14 12.01
C GLU A 303 22.61 37.87 11.38
N LEU A 304 23.95 37.75 11.39
CA LEU A 304 24.63 36.57 10.85
C LEU A 304 24.33 35.30 11.64
N VAL A 305 24.25 35.40 12.97
CA VAL A 305 24.08 34.25 13.86
C VAL A 305 22.60 33.89 14.07
N GLU A 306 21.66 34.83 13.96
CA GLU A 306 20.21 34.52 13.95
C GLU A 306 19.81 33.56 12.83
N ASN A 307 20.56 33.61 11.72
CA ASN A 307 20.37 32.73 10.57
C ASN A 307 21.15 31.41 10.68
N MET A 308 21.73 31.11 11.84
CA MET A 308 22.41 29.85 12.17
C MET A 308 21.56 29.04 13.18
N GLU A 309 21.69 27.71 13.14
CA GLU A 309 21.09 26.84 14.16
C GLU A 309 21.88 26.96 15.47
N LEU A 310 21.35 27.71 16.43
CA LEU A 310 21.92 27.84 17.77
C LEU A 310 21.24 26.90 18.77
N GLU A 311 22.01 26.44 19.75
CA GLU A 311 21.51 25.58 20.84
C GLU A 311 20.67 26.36 21.87
N SER A 312 20.99 27.64 22.11
CA SER A 312 20.33 28.48 23.12
C SER A 312 19.85 29.82 22.56
N LYS A 313 18.53 29.91 22.35
CA LYS A 313 17.87 31.19 22.01
C LYS A 313 18.01 32.27 23.09
N ALA A 314 18.27 31.88 24.34
CA ALA A 314 18.42 32.82 25.45
C ALA A 314 19.64 33.74 25.30
N TYR A 315 20.73 33.27 24.69
CA TYR A 315 21.91 34.11 24.43
C TYR A 315 21.67 35.12 23.32
N LEU A 316 20.89 34.77 22.29
CA LEU A 316 20.45 35.72 21.25
C LEU A 316 19.59 36.84 21.82
N ASP A 317 18.59 36.49 22.64
CA ASP A 317 17.70 37.47 23.25
C ASP A 317 18.45 38.42 24.19
N GLN A 318 19.45 37.90 24.91
CA GLN A 318 20.36 38.71 25.72
C GLN A 318 21.20 39.66 24.87
N LEU A 319 21.75 39.20 23.74
CA LEU A 319 22.52 40.04 22.82
C LEU A 319 21.65 41.15 22.20
N LYS A 320 20.44 40.82 21.73
CA LYS A 320 19.46 41.80 21.23
C LYS A 320 19.18 42.90 22.23
N THR A 321 18.92 42.52 23.48
CA THR A 321 18.60 43.48 24.55
C THR A 321 19.78 44.43 24.80
N LYS A 322 21.02 43.92 24.74
CA LYS A 322 22.22 44.72 24.96
C LYS A 322 22.56 45.65 23.78
N ILE A 323 22.33 45.20 22.54
CA ILE A 323 22.47 46.06 21.36
C ILE A 323 21.44 47.21 21.41
N ALA A 324 20.19 46.92 21.73
CA ALA A 324 19.16 47.96 21.89
C ALA A 324 19.50 48.95 23.01
N ALA A 325 20.11 48.50 24.11
CA ALA A 325 20.58 49.38 25.18
C ALA A 325 21.74 50.28 24.71
N LEU A 326 22.69 49.75 23.93
CA LEU A 326 23.76 50.55 23.32
C LEU A 326 23.19 51.62 22.38
N GLU A 327 22.22 51.29 21.54
CA GLU A 327 21.56 52.27 20.66
C GLU A 327 20.88 53.39 21.45
N GLN A 328 20.27 53.07 22.60
CA GLN A 328 19.68 54.08 23.49
C GLN A 328 20.73 55.00 24.12
N ILE A 329 21.90 54.47 24.49
CA ILE A 329 23.05 55.25 25.00
C ILE A 329 23.62 56.14 23.89
N HIS A 330 23.76 55.62 22.66
CA HIS A 330 24.20 56.39 21.49
C HIS A 330 23.30 57.62 21.25
N ASN A 331 21.99 57.39 21.31
CA ASN A 331 20.97 58.43 21.14
C ASN A 331 20.83 59.36 22.36
N ARG A 332 21.71 59.25 23.37
CA ARG A 332 21.70 60.01 24.63
C ARG A 332 20.36 59.96 25.37
N SER A 333 19.64 58.86 25.19
CA SER A 333 18.32 58.61 25.77
C SER A 333 18.39 57.75 27.04
N SER A 334 19.58 57.26 27.39
CA SER A 334 19.89 56.49 28.59
C SER A 334 20.96 57.20 29.43
N GLY A 335 20.89 57.03 30.76
CA GLY A 335 21.88 57.53 31.71
C GLY A 335 22.98 56.52 32.06
N GLU A 336 23.01 55.38 31.36
CA GLU A 336 24.03 54.34 31.56
C GLU A 336 25.40 54.77 31.01
N GLU A 337 26.47 54.32 31.67
CA GLU A 337 27.83 54.59 31.22
C GLU A 337 28.15 53.82 29.91
N PRO A 338 28.69 54.48 28.88
CA PRO A 338 28.95 53.86 27.57
C PRO A 338 29.94 52.69 27.63
N LEU A 339 31.05 52.85 28.36
CA LEU A 339 32.16 51.89 28.35
C LEU A 339 31.78 50.54 29.00
N PRO A 340 31.12 50.50 30.18
CA PRO A 340 30.61 49.24 30.74
C PRO A 340 29.56 48.56 29.86
N ALA A 341 28.68 49.33 29.22
CA ALA A 341 27.64 48.80 28.33
C ALA A 341 28.25 48.14 27.07
N MET A 342 29.30 48.76 26.50
CA MET A 342 30.04 48.19 25.37
C MET A 342 30.71 46.86 25.74
N PHE A 343 31.45 46.81 26.85
CA PHE A 343 32.08 45.57 27.30
C PHE A 343 31.06 44.47 27.59
N SER A 344 29.94 44.82 28.22
CA SER A 344 28.86 43.87 28.49
C SER A 344 28.22 43.32 27.22
N THR A 345 28.13 44.12 26.16
CA THR A 345 27.64 43.69 24.85
C THR A 345 28.64 42.76 24.16
N ILE A 346 29.92 43.11 24.16
CA ILE A 346 30.98 42.26 23.60
C ILE A 346 31.07 40.91 24.34
N GLU A 347 30.83 40.90 25.65
CA GLU A 347 30.76 39.66 26.42
C GLU A 347 29.55 38.79 26.01
N ALA A 348 28.40 39.41 25.71
CA ALA A 348 27.25 38.69 25.18
C ALA A 348 27.51 38.15 23.77
N VAL A 349 28.19 38.91 22.91
CA VAL A 349 28.66 38.43 21.60
C VAL A 349 29.55 37.18 21.78
N LYS A 350 30.50 37.22 22.71
CA LYS A 350 31.36 36.06 23.01
C LYS A 350 30.56 34.82 23.44
N ARG A 351 29.53 35.00 24.27
CA ARG A 351 28.65 33.89 24.71
C ARG A 351 27.89 33.29 23.53
N VAL A 352 27.30 34.14 22.68
CA VAL A 352 26.60 33.71 21.45
C VAL A 352 27.55 32.94 20.52
N LEU A 353 28.77 33.42 20.30
CA LEU A 353 29.76 32.74 19.46
C LEU A 353 30.26 31.40 20.03
N THR A 354 30.17 31.21 21.35
CA THR A 354 30.54 29.94 22.00
C THR A 354 29.46 28.87 21.78
N ASP A 355 28.22 29.31 21.56
CA ASP A 355 27.03 28.48 21.32
C ASP A 355 26.83 28.15 19.84
N VAL A 356 27.59 28.77 18.92
CA VAL A 356 27.61 28.42 17.51
C VAL A 356 28.25 27.03 17.36
N PRO A 357 27.54 26.03 16.81
CA PRO A 357 28.08 24.69 16.65
C PRO A 357 29.32 24.74 15.75
N ARG A 358 30.50 24.53 16.36
CA ARG A 358 31.74 24.37 15.62
C ARG A 358 31.63 23.11 14.79
N SER A 359 31.72 23.24 13.47
CA SER A 359 31.94 22.07 12.63
C SER A 359 33.18 21.36 13.17
N GLN A 360 33.04 20.09 13.56
CA GLN A 360 34.18 19.20 13.70
C GLN A 360 34.84 19.08 12.32
N GLY A 361 35.72 20.03 12.02
CA GLY A 361 36.71 19.91 10.98
C GLY A 361 37.83 19.06 11.55
N SER A 362 37.85 17.80 11.16
CA SER A 362 39.03 16.94 10.99
C SER A 362 40.33 17.48 11.62
N SER A 363 40.70 16.87 12.73
CA SER A 363 42.07 16.44 13.01
C SER A 363 41.99 15.05 13.63
#